data_AF-A0AA97FBJ2-F1
#
_entry.id   AF-A0AA97FBJ2-F1
#
_cell.length_a   1.000
_cell.length_b   1.000
_cell.length_c   1.000
_cell.angle_alpha   90.00
_cell.angle_beta   90.00
_cell.angle_gamma   90.00
#
_symmetry.space_group_name_H-M   'P 1'
#
loop_
_entity.id
_entity.type
_entity.pdbx_description
1 polymer ?
#
loop_
_entity_poly.entity_id
_entity_poly.type
_entity_poly.pdbx_seq_one_letter_code
_entity_poly.pdbx_strand_id
1 'polypeptide(L)'
;MCIDIEHECECFSMPVLGEPAPEFEAVTTQGTIKLSDYRGKWVVLFSHPADFTPVCTTEFMAFAGIYDELTKMNVQLIGLSIDSVHSHLAWVRNIREKTGVDIPFPVIADLDMNVASLYGMIHTGQSSTAAVRAVFFIDPEGKVRAMIYYPLSNGRYMPEIIRILKAFQTSDEHGVATPANWQPGDKVVVPPPKTQKEAEERLFKGYDCKDFYLCFKEI
;
A
#
# COMPACT_ATOMS: atom_id res chain seq x y z
N MET A 1 14.57 19.21 -44.79
CA MET A 1 13.68 18.16 -44.28
C MET A 1 14.28 17.72 -42.96
N CYS A 2 14.01 18.49 -41.90
CA CYS A 2 14.43 18.16 -40.54
C CYS A 2 13.22 17.49 -39.90
N ILE A 3 13.40 16.26 -39.44
CA ILE A 3 12.37 15.50 -38.74
C ILE A 3 12.53 15.89 -37.27
N ASP A 4 11.62 16.73 -36.78
CA ASP A 4 11.45 16.96 -35.35
C ASP A 4 10.78 15.70 -34.77
N ILE A 5 11.54 14.94 -33.96
CA ILE A 5 10.99 13.85 -33.16
C ILE A 5 10.65 14.48 -31.81
N GLU A 6 9.39 14.83 -31.61
CA GLU A 6 8.83 15.11 -30.30
C GLU A 6 8.89 13.81 -29.48
N HIS A 7 9.90 13.70 -28.62
CA HIS A 7 9.88 12.74 -27.52
C HIS A 7 8.96 13.36 -26.46
N GLU A 8 7.69 12.93 -26.42
CA GLU A 8 6.86 13.11 -25.23
C GLU A 8 7.54 12.35 -24.09
N CYS A 9 8.28 13.07 -23.25
CA CYS A 9 8.74 12.56 -21.98
C CYS A 9 7.50 12.52 -21.08
N GLU A 10 6.80 11.39 -21.03
CA GLU A 10 5.76 11.16 -20.03
C GLU A 10 6.39 11.34 -18.65
N CYS A 11 6.14 12.50 -18.05
CA CYS A 11 6.62 12.84 -16.73
C CYS A 11 5.71 12.13 -15.73
N PHE A 12 6.05 10.88 -15.38
CA PHE A 12 5.36 10.16 -14.32
C PHE A 12 5.61 10.86 -12.99
N SER A 13 4.62 11.63 -12.54
CA SER A 13 4.61 12.24 -11.21
C SER A 13 4.24 11.19 -10.16
N MET A 14 4.88 11.27 -9.00
CA MET A 14 4.56 10.41 -7.85
C MET A 14 3.04 10.45 -7.53
N PRO A 15 2.41 9.30 -7.22
CA PRO A 15 1.03 9.29 -6.76
C PRO A 15 0.81 10.21 -5.56
N VAL A 16 -0.35 10.87 -5.51
CA VAL A 16 -0.70 11.85 -4.48
C VAL A 16 -1.73 11.25 -3.53
N LEU A 17 -1.55 11.46 -2.22
CA LEU A 17 -2.50 10.98 -1.22
C LEU A 17 -3.86 11.69 -1.38
N GLY A 18 -4.94 10.90 -1.34
CA GLY A 18 -6.32 11.37 -1.53
C GLY A 18 -6.79 11.42 -2.98
N GLU A 19 -5.87 11.29 -3.95
CA GLU A 19 -6.19 11.21 -5.38
C GLU A 19 -6.41 9.75 -5.83
N PRO A 20 -7.12 9.53 -6.94
CA PRO A 20 -7.23 8.21 -7.54
C PRO A 20 -5.84 7.60 -7.80
N ALA A 21 -5.67 6.34 -7.40
CA ALA A 21 -4.48 5.57 -7.71
C ALA A 21 -4.38 5.36 -9.24
N PRO A 22 -3.18 5.46 -9.85
CA PRO A 22 -3.01 5.22 -11.28
C PRO A 22 -3.57 3.86 -11.70
N GLU A 23 -4.46 3.86 -12.69
CA GLU A 23 -5.08 2.64 -13.21
C GLU A 23 -4.04 1.80 -13.97
N PHE A 24 -4.16 0.48 -13.88
CA PHE A 24 -3.36 -0.45 -14.67
C PHE A 24 -4.19 -1.69 -15.03
N GLU A 25 -3.81 -2.32 -16.14
CA GLU A 25 -4.16 -3.69 -16.50
C GLU A 25 -2.84 -4.47 -16.62
N ALA A 26 -2.69 -5.54 -15.86
CA ALA A 26 -1.39 -6.22 -15.76
C ALA A 26 -1.52 -7.75 -15.68
N VAL A 27 -0.54 -8.44 -16.28
CA VAL A 27 -0.40 -9.89 -16.20
C VAL A 27 0.16 -10.27 -14.84
N THR A 28 -0.46 -11.26 -14.18
CA THR A 28 0.01 -11.77 -12.89
C THR A 28 0.14 -13.29 -12.85
N THR A 29 0.72 -13.80 -11.77
CA THR A 29 0.72 -15.24 -11.45
C THR A 29 -0.67 -15.88 -11.33
N GLN A 30 -1.74 -15.09 -11.20
CA GLN A 30 -3.12 -15.57 -11.08
C GLN A 30 -4.03 -15.11 -12.23
N GLY A 31 -3.43 -14.68 -13.36
CA GLY A 31 -4.14 -14.16 -14.52
C GLY A 31 -4.05 -12.64 -14.64
N THR A 32 -4.65 -12.08 -15.69
CA THR A 32 -4.70 -10.63 -15.90
C THR A 32 -5.69 -10.00 -14.93
N ILE A 33 -5.29 -8.89 -14.32
CA ILE A 33 -6.12 -8.10 -13.39
C ILE A 33 -6.12 -6.63 -13.79
N LYS A 34 -7.16 -5.92 -13.39
CA LYS A 34 -7.24 -4.45 -13.40
C LYS A 34 -7.30 -3.94 -11.98
N LEU A 35 -6.74 -2.76 -11.72
CA LEU A 35 -6.89 -2.14 -10.39
C LEU A 35 -8.37 -1.89 -10.06
N SER A 36 -9.15 -1.50 -11.07
CA SER A 36 -10.59 -1.31 -10.99
C SER A 36 -11.39 -2.58 -10.62
N ASP A 37 -10.85 -3.78 -10.81
CA ASP A 37 -11.51 -5.04 -10.38
C ASP A 37 -11.66 -5.13 -8.85
N TYR A 38 -10.89 -4.34 -8.10
CA TYR A 38 -10.85 -4.35 -6.64
C TYR A 38 -11.61 -3.20 -5.99
N ARG A 39 -12.43 -2.44 -6.74
CA ARG A 39 -13.33 -1.44 -6.13
C ARG A 39 -14.22 -2.10 -5.07
N GLY A 40 -14.41 -1.42 -3.95
CA GLY A 40 -15.07 -1.97 -2.76
C GLY A 40 -14.14 -2.78 -1.83
N LYS A 41 -12.85 -2.94 -2.18
CA LYS A 41 -11.83 -3.53 -1.32
C LYS A 41 -10.67 -2.57 -1.10
N TRP A 42 -10.02 -2.68 0.04
CA TRP A 42 -8.70 -2.11 0.20
C TRP A 42 -7.71 -2.86 -0.70
N VAL A 43 -6.71 -2.17 -1.26
CA VAL A 43 -5.61 -2.80 -2.00
C VAL A 43 -4.29 -2.41 -1.35
N VAL A 44 -3.47 -3.42 -1.06
CA VAL A 44 -2.04 -3.25 -0.76
C VAL A 44 -1.27 -3.69 -1.98
N LEU A 45 -0.76 -2.72 -2.75
CA LEU A 45 0.16 -2.96 -3.86
C LEU A 45 1.57 -2.77 -3.33
N PHE A 46 2.42 -3.79 -3.46
CA PHE A 46 3.80 -3.71 -3.00
C PHE A 46 4.76 -4.21 -4.07
N SER A 47 5.93 -3.58 -4.18
CA SER A 47 6.97 -4.01 -5.10
C SER A 47 8.13 -4.68 -4.38
N HIS A 48 8.88 -5.51 -5.11
CA HIS A 48 10.16 -6.05 -4.70
C HIS A 48 11.19 -5.93 -5.84
N PRO A 49 12.50 -5.83 -5.53
CA PRO A 49 13.52 -5.64 -6.55
C PRO A 49 13.63 -6.73 -7.60
N ALA A 50 13.64 -7.99 -7.18
CA ALA A 50 13.81 -9.14 -8.08
C ALA A 50 13.39 -10.44 -7.38
N ASP A 51 12.84 -11.36 -8.16
CA ASP A 51 12.67 -12.76 -7.79
C ASP A 51 14.00 -13.42 -7.42
N PHE A 52 13.96 -14.55 -6.71
CA PHE A 52 15.15 -15.31 -6.30
C PHE A 52 16.18 -14.51 -5.47
N THR A 53 15.75 -13.43 -4.80
CA THR A 53 16.60 -12.69 -3.85
C THR A 53 16.12 -12.87 -2.40
N PRO A 54 17.06 -12.89 -1.42
CA PRO A 54 16.75 -13.36 -0.07
C PRO A 54 15.79 -12.47 0.70
N VAL A 55 16.00 -11.15 0.71
CA VAL A 55 15.11 -10.23 1.45
C VAL A 55 13.69 -10.28 0.87
N CYS A 56 13.55 -10.32 -0.47
CA CYS A 56 12.25 -10.46 -1.12
C CYS A 56 11.56 -11.77 -0.72
N THR A 57 12.33 -12.87 -0.63
CA THR A 57 11.81 -14.18 -0.20
C THR A 57 11.29 -14.12 1.24
N THR A 58 12.01 -13.45 2.14
CA THR A 58 11.54 -13.26 3.53
C THR A 58 10.26 -12.44 3.60
N GLU A 59 10.12 -11.40 2.77
CA GLU A 59 8.93 -10.54 2.74
C GLU A 59 7.72 -11.27 2.18
N PHE A 60 7.89 -12.05 1.11
CA PHE A 60 6.80 -12.83 0.53
C PHE A 60 6.25 -13.87 1.50
N MET A 61 7.14 -14.58 2.22
CA MET A 61 6.72 -15.52 3.27
C MET A 61 5.99 -14.81 4.40
N ALA A 62 6.45 -13.63 4.81
CA ALA A 62 5.83 -12.88 5.89
C ALA A 62 4.47 -12.28 5.49
N PHE A 63 4.35 -11.79 4.24
CA PHE A 63 3.07 -11.39 3.67
C PHE A 63 2.09 -12.55 3.58
N ALA A 64 2.55 -13.74 3.18
CA ALA A 64 1.73 -14.96 3.20
C ALA A 64 1.26 -15.27 4.63
N GLY A 65 2.13 -15.08 5.64
CA GLY A 65 1.79 -15.26 7.04
C GLY A 65 0.71 -14.32 7.59
N ILE A 66 0.55 -13.12 7.03
CA ILE A 66 -0.51 -12.15 7.41
C ILE A 66 -1.68 -12.11 6.42
N TYR A 67 -1.66 -12.95 5.37
CA TYR A 67 -2.64 -12.89 4.27
C TYR A 67 -4.08 -13.15 4.73
N ASP A 68 -4.28 -14.08 5.65
CA ASP A 68 -5.61 -14.39 6.21
C ASP A 68 -6.17 -13.20 7.00
N GLU A 69 -5.32 -12.46 7.72
CA GLU A 69 -5.73 -11.25 8.44
C GLU A 69 -6.12 -10.14 7.46
N LEU A 70 -5.32 -9.91 6.42
CA LEU A 70 -5.63 -8.97 5.34
C LEU A 70 -6.96 -9.31 4.66
N THR A 71 -7.19 -10.59 4.36
CA THR A 71 -8.43 -11.07 3.72
C THR A 71 -9.64 -10.81 4.62
N LYS A 72 -9.53 -11.07 5.93
CA LYS A 72 -10.60 -10.76 6.91
C LYS A 72 -10.91 -9.26 6.99
N MET A 73 -9.91 -8.42 6.75
CA MET A 73 -10.05 -6.96 6.70
C MET A 73 -10.55 -6.46 5.32
N ASN A 74 -10.95 -7.35 4.41
CA ASN A 74 -11.36 -7.01 3.04
C ASN A 74 -10.26 -6.27 2.25
N VAL A 75 -9.01 -6.76 2.37
CA VAL A 75 -7.83 -6.23 1.70
C VAL A 75 -7.34 -7.21 0.65
N GLN A 76 -7.14 -6.73 -0.58
CA GLN A 76 -6.43 -7.42 -1.64
C GLN A 76 -4.93 -7.09 -1.56
N LEU A 77 -4.09 -8.11 -1.41
CA LEU A 77 -2.64 -7.97 -1.50
C LEU A 77 -2.16 -8.27 -2.93
N ILE A 78 -1.27 -7.45 -3.49
CA ILE A 78 -0.72 -7.62 -4.85
C ILE A 78 0.78 -7.32 -4.80
N GLY A 79 1.59 -8.31 -5.20
CA GLY A 79 3.03 -8.13 -5.38
C GLY A 79 3.37 -7.61 -6.78
N LEU A 80 4.57 -7.06 -6.95
CA LEU A 80 5.08 -6.58 -8.24
C LEU A 80 6.60 -6.64 -8.30
N SER A 81 7.16 -7.16 -9.38
CA SER A 81 8.51 -6.81 -9.83
C SER A 81 8.54 -6.71 -11.35
N ILE A 82 9.70 -6.35 -11.88
CA ILE A 82 9.92 -6.24 -13.32
C ILE A 82 10.36 -7.58 -13.94
N ASP A 83 10.25 -8.69 -13.19
CA ASP A 83 10.52 -10.02 -13.70
C ASP A 83 9.36 -10.55 -14.55
N SER A 84 9.61 -11.56 -15.38
CA SER A 84 8.55 -12.19 -16.16
C SER A 84 7.63 -13.06 -15.29
N VAL A 85 6.38 -13.28 -15.74
CA VAL A 85 5.45 -14.20 -15.07
C VAL A 85 6.01 -15.61 -14.92
N HIS A 86 6.85 -16.06 -15.86
CA HIS A 86 7.52 -17.36 -15.78
C HIS A 86 8.52 -17.42 -14.62
N SER A 87 9.23 -16.33 -14.36
CA SER A 87 10.11 -16.20 -13.19
C SER A 87 9.29 -16.27 -11.90
N HIS A 88 8.20 -15.52 -11.80
CA HIS A 88 7.36 -15.53 -10.60
C HIS A 88 6.81 -16.94 -10.31
N LEU A 89 6.32 -17.64 -11.34
CA LEU A 89 5.80 -19.00 -11.19
C LEU A 89 6.89 -19.98 -10.73
N ALA A 90 8.10 -19.85 -11.26
CA ALA A 90 9.24 -20.65 -10.83
C ALA A 90 9.64 -20.33 -9.38
N TRP A 91 9.65 -19.04 -9.01
CA TRP A 91 10.04 -18.59 -7.69
C TRP A 91 9.02 -18.97 -6.61
N VAL A 92 7.72 -18.76 -6.85
CA VAL A 92 6.65 -19.18 -5.93
C VAL A 92 6.69 -20.69 -5.69
N ARG A 93 6.90 -21.49 -6.74
CA ARG A 93 7.10 -22.95 -6.60
C ARG A 93 8.34 -23.27 -5.77
N ASN A 94 9.43 -22.56 -6.00
CA ASN A 94 10.67 -22.74 -5.25
C ASN A 94 10.50 -22.41 -3.76
N ILE A 95 9.81 -21.32 -3.42
CA ILE A 95 9.49 -20.97 -2.02
C ILE A 95 8.74 -22.12 -1.37
N ARG A 96 7.65 -22.60 -1.98
CA ARG A 96 6.87 -23.73 -1.46
C ARG A 96 7.73 -24.97 -1.28
N GLU A 97 8.54 -25.33 -2.27
CA GLU A 97 9.39 -26.52 -2.22
C GLU A 97 10.43 -26.44 -1.08
N LYS A 98 11.04 -25.26 -0.86
CA LYS A 98 12.14 -25.11 0.11
C LYS A 98 11.69 -24.75 1.52
N THR A 99 10.53 -24.12 1.68
CA THR A 99 10.07 -23.58 2.97
C THR A 99 8.72 -24.12 3.42
N GLY A 100 7.97 -24.76 2.53
CA GLY A 100 6.60 -25.22 2.80
C GLY A 100 5.54 -24.11 2.78
N VAL A 101 5.92 -22.85 2.48
CA VAL A 101 5.01 -21.71 2.43
C VAL A 101 4.45 -21.52 1.02
N ASP A 102 3.13 -21.53 0.90
CA ASP A 102 2.42 -21.12 -0.31
C ASP A 102 2.28 -19.58 -0.37
N ILE A 103 2.39 -19.01 -1.57
CA ILE A 103 2.16 -17.57 -1.81
C ILE A 103 0.74 -17.41 -2.37
N PRO A 104 -0.23 -16.91 -1.57
CA PRO A 104 -1.65 -16.96 -1.94
C PRO A 104 -2.13 -15.74 -2.77
N PHE A 105 -1.27 -14.77 -3.01
CA PHE A 105 -1.62 -13.51 -3.69
C PHE A 105 -0.97 -13.40 -5.09
N PRO A 106 -1.56 -12.61 -6.01
CA PRO A 106 -0.98 -12.37 -7.33
C PRO A 106 0.31 -11.56 -7.26
N VAL A 107 1.21 -11.82 -8.21
CA VAL A 107 2.43 -11.04 -8.46
C VAL A 107 2.38 -10.53 -9.90
N ILE A 108 2.36 -9.21 -10.07
CA ILE A 108 2.41 -8.53 -11.35
C ILE A 108 3.80 -8.70 -11.97
N ALA A 109 3.81 -9.14 -13.24
CA ALA A 109 4.97 -9.19 -14.10
C ALA A 109 5.08 -7.92 -14.95
N ASP A 110 5.86 -6.94 -14.49
CA ASP A 110 5.96 -5.59 -15.06
C ASP A 110 7.22 -5.42 -15.93
N LEU A 111 7.38 -6.28 -16.95
CA LEU A 111 8.59 -6.37 -17.78
C LEU A 111 8.96 -5.05 -18.48
N ASP A 112 7.97 -4.25 -18.84
CA ASP A 112 8.12 -2.95 -19.50
C ASP A 112 8.22 -1.78 -18.51
N MET A 113 8.21 -2.07 -17.19
CA MET A 113 8.28 -1.10 -16.10
C MET A 113 7.12 -0.10 -16.10
N ASN A 114 5.99 -0.41 -16.75
CA ASN A 114 4.88 0.51 -16.88
C ASN A 114 4.22 0.79 -15.52
N VAL A 115 3.82 -0.25 -14.80
CA VAL A 115 3.18 -0.10 -13.48
C VAL A 115 4.17 0.47 -12.46
N ALA A 116 5.42 0.03 -12.49
CA ALA A 116 6.47 0.56 -11.64
C ALA A 116 6.71 2.05 -11.88
N SER A 117 6.61 2.52 -13.14
CA SER A 117 6.76 3.95 -13.48
C SER A 117 5.56 4.77 -13.02
N LEU A 118 4.33 4.29 -13.25
CA LEU A 118 3.10 4.94 -12.78
C LEU A 118 3.11 5.18 -11.27
N TYR A 119 3.70 4.26 -10.51
CA TYR A 119 3.79 4.31 -9.06
C TYR A 119 5.15 4.82 -8.54
N GLY A 120 6.02 5.36 -9.42
CA GLY A 120 7.31 5.90 -9.01
C GLY A 120 8.18 4.89 -8.24
N MET A 121 8.10 3.60 -8.56
CA MET A 121 8.84 2.54 -7.89
C MET A 121 10.29 2.41 -8.39
N ILE A 122 10.67 3.15 -9.43
CA ILE A 122 12.02 3.14 -10.01
C ILE A 122 12.81 4.32 -9.48
N HIS A 123 13.66 4.07 -8.48
CA HIS A 123 14.55 5.09 -7.94
C HIS A 123 15.97 4.85 -8.45
N THR A 124 16.41 5.65 -9.42
CA THR A 124 17.71 5.48 -10.11
C THR A 124 18.92 5.54 -9.18
N GLY A 125 18.82 6.21 -8.03
CA GLY A 125 19.84 6.19 -6.98
C GLY A 125 19.92 4.87 -6.20
N GLN A 126 19.04 3.91 -6.47
CA GLN A 126 19.05 2.56 -5.92
C GLN A 126 19.27 1.51 -7.01
N SER A 127 18.52 1.59 -8.11
CA SER A 127 18.65 0.76 -9.29
C SER A 127 17.89 1.38 -10.47
N SER A 128 18.42 1.26 -11.69
CA SER A 128 17.69 1.60 -12.92
C SER A 128 16.92 0.41 -13.52
N THR A 129 17.13 -0.80 -12.99
CA THR A 129 16.60 -2.06 -13.52
C THR A 129 15.94 -2.90 -12.42
N ALA A 130 15.44 -2.26 -11.36
CA ALA A 130 14.69 -2.93 -10.31
C ALA A 130 13.81 -1.92 -9.58
N ALA A 131 12.62 -2.35 -9.18
CA ALA A 131 11.77 -1.57 -8.30
C ALA A 131 12.39 -1.50 -6.88
N VAL A 132 12.22 -0.37 -6.20
CA VAL A 132 12.46 -0.31 -4.76
C VAL A 132 11.35 -1.04 -4.01
N ARG A 133 11.48 -1.18 -2.68
CA ARG A 133 10.47 -1.84 -1.85
C ARG A 133 9.36 -0.85 -1.48
N ALA A 134 8.52 -0.52 -2.46
CA ALA A 134 7.38 0.37 -2.26
C ALA A 134 6.18 -0.39 -1.71
N VAL A 135 5.32 0.29 -0.97
CA VAL A 135 3.99 -0.19 -0.55
C VAL A 135 3.00 0.95 -0.73
N PHE A 136 1.88 0.66 -1.36
CA PHE A 136 0.75 1.55 -1.53
C PHE A 136 -0.46 0.98 -0.82
N PHE A 137 -1.15 1.85 -0.10
CA PHE A 137 -2.43 1.56 0.53
C PHE A 137 -3.50 2.31 -0.24
N ILE A 138 -4.38 1.58 -0.91
CA ILE A 138 -5.42 2.14 -1.75
C ILE A 138 -6.76 1.74 -1.12
N ASP A 139 -7.66 2.71 -0.95
CA ASP A 139 -8.95 2.47 -0.30
C ASP A 139 -10.00 1.85 -1.25
N PRO A 140 -11.18 1.45 -0.73
CA PRO A 140 -12.27 0.89 -1.53
C PRO A 140 -12.77 1.78 -2.67
N GLU A 141 -12.54 3.09 -2.60
CA GLU A 141 -12.90 4.07 -3.63
C GLU A 141 -11.82 4.20 -4.71
N GLY A 142 -10.66 3.57 -4.50
CA GLY A 142 -9.53 3.58 -5.40
C GLY A 142 -8.58 4.75 -5.18
N LYS A 143 -8.57 5.38 -4.00
CA LYS A 143 -7.68 6.50 -3.69
C LYS A 143 -6.46 6.05 -2.89
N VAL A 144 -5.32 6.68 -3.13
CA VAL A 144 -4.09 6.42 -2.38
C VAL A 144 -4.20 7.03 -0.97
N ARG A 145 -3.99 6.22 0.08
CA ARG A 145 -4.11 6.63 1.49
C ARG A 145 -2.77 6.72 2.21
N ALA A 146 -1.81 5.90 1.81
CA ALA A 146 -0.43 6.01 2.23
C ALA A 146 0.49 5.35 1.19
N MET A 147 1.76 5.76 1.25
CA MET A 147 2.85 5.15 0.51
C MET A 147 4.07 5.02 1.42
N ILE A 148 4.82 3.92 1.30
CA ILE A 148 6.06 3.71 2.05
C ILE A 148 7.13 3.19 1.10
N TYR A 149 8.33 3.77 1.14
CA TYR A 149 9.45 3.39 0.27
C TYR A 149 10.64 2.93 1.11
N TYR A 150 10.96 1.64 1.03
CA TYR A 150 12.17 1.06 1.61
C TYR A 150 13.26 0.91 0.54
N PRO A 151 14.55 1.05 0.90
CA PRO A 151 15.65 0.75 -0.02
C PRO A 151 15.75 -0.76 -0.27
N LEU A 152 16.58 -1.14 -1.24
CA LEU A 152 16.79 -2.55 -1.61
C LEU A 152 17.28 -3.41 -0.42
N SER A 153 18.02 -2.82 0.50
CA SER A 153 18.71 -3.49 1.61
C SER A 153 17.82 -3.90 2.79
N ASN A 154 16.64 -3.28 2.97
CA ASN A 154 15.88 -3.38 4.21
C ASN A 154 14.50 -4.00 3.98
N GLY A 155 14.22 -5.12 4.64
CA GLY A 155 12.89 -5.72 4.66
C GLY A 155 11.87 -4.86 5.42
N ARG A 156 10.63 -4.90 4.97
CA ARG A 156 9.48 -4.19 5.56
C ARG A 156 8.97 -4.86 6.83
N TYR A 157 8.22 -4.09 7.61
CA TYR A 157 7.66 -4.54 8.88
C TYR A 157 6.15 -4.82 8.76
N MET A 158 5.80 -6.10 8.63
CA MET A 158 4.42 -6.58 8.42
C MET A 158 3.40 -6.08 9.45
N PRO A 159 3.70 -6.00 10.76
CA PRO A 159 2.77 -5.45 11.74
C PRO A 159 2.37 -3.99 11.48
N GLU A 160 3.24 -3.17 10.88
CA GLU A 160 2.86 -1.79 10.52
C GLU A 160 1.87 -1.77 9.36
N ILE A 161 2.00 -2.68 8.39
CA ILE A 161 1.05 -2.81 7.28
C ILE A 161 -0.35 -3.10 7.81
N ILE A 162 -0.46 -4.03 8.77
CA ILE A 162 -1.73 -4.36 9.44
C ILE A 162 -2.24 -3.18 10.26
N ARG A 163 -1.37 -2.57 11.09
CA ARG A 163 -1.75 -1.49 12.00
C ARG A 163 -2.31 -0.29 11.23
N ILE A 164 -1.66 0.15 10.16
CA ILE A 164 -2.11 1.30 9.40
C ILE A 164 -3.43 1.04 8.68
N LEU A 165 -3.66 -0.17 8.16
CA LEU A 165 -4.95 -0.56 7.58
C LEU A 165 -6.07 -0.53 8.63
N LYS A 166 -5.83 -1.06 9.84
CA LYS A 166 -6.79 -0.97 10.95
C LYS A 166 -7.08 0.48 11.33
N ALA A 167 -6.05 1.33 11.36
CA ALA A 167 -6.20 2.75 11.66
C ALA A 167 -7.04 3.48 10.59
N PHE A 168 -6.82 3.19 9.31
CA PHE A 168 -7.63 3.76 8.23
C PHE A 168 -9.09 3.31 8.31
N GLN A 169 -9.33 2.01 8.45
CA GLN A 169 -10.69 1.48 8.57
C GLN A 169 -11.42 2.05 9.80
N THR A 170 -10.72 2.19 10.93
CA THR A 170 -11.26 2.83 12.14
C THR A 170 -11.62 4.30 11.90
N SER A 171 -10.75 5.03 11.19
CA SER A 171 -10.96 6.45 10.90
C SER A 171 -12.17 6.65 9.98
N ASP A 172 -12.28 5.82 8.95
CA ASP A 172 -13.35 5.87 7.95
C ASP A 172 -14.69 5.44 8.55
N GLU A 173 -14.72 4.37 9.36
CA GLU A 173 -15.94 3.86 10.00
C GLU A 173 -16.51 4.82 11.05
N HIS A 174 -15.65 5.40 11.91
CA HIS A 174 -16.10 6.16 13.07
C HIS A 174 -16.00 7.68 12.92
N GLY A 175 -15.46 8.18 11.79
CA GLY A 175 -15.25 9.61 11.56
C GLY A 175 -14.26 10.22 12.56
N VAL A 176 -13.16 9.52 12.83
CA VAL A 176 -12.15 9.87 13.84
C VAL A 176 -10.76 9.93 13.23
N ALA A 177 -9.79 10.44 13.99
CA ALA A 177 -8.38 10.31 13.68
C ALA A 177 -7.68 9.40 14.70
N THR A 178 -6.60 8.74 14.30
CA THR A 178 -5.78 7.91 15.20
C THR A 178 -4.54 8.69 15.65
N PRO A 179 -4.21 8.77 16.95
CA PRO A 179 -3.01 9.44 17.43
C PRO A 179 -1.72 8.71 17.04
N ALA A 180 -0.57 9.33 17.30
CA ALA A 180 0.72 8.68 17.13
C ALA A 180 0.83 7.40 17.99
N ASN A 181 1.41 6.35 17.41
CA ASN A 181 1.55 5.02 18.02
C ASN A 181 0.23 4.28 18.34
N TRP A 182 -0.90 4.75 17.82
CA TRP A 182 -2.21 4.14 18.07
C TRP A 182 -2.27 2.66 17.64
N GLN A 183 -2.81 1.84 18.54
CA GLN A 183 -3.20 0.45 18.32
C GLN A 183 -4.72 0.28 18.52
N PRO A 184 -5.34 -0.76 17.93
CA PRO A 184 -6.72 -1.10 18.23
C PRO A 184 -6.98 -1.23 19.73
N GLY A 185 -7.99 -0.53 20.24
CA GLY A 185 -8.31 -0.43 21.67
C GLY A 185 -7.81 0.84 22.35
N ASP A 186 -6.84 1.56 21.75
CA ASP A 186 -6.44 2.88 22.24
C ASP A 186 -7.51 3.93 21.90
N LYS A 187 -7.56 5.00 22.70
CA LYS A 187 -8.42 6.15 22.44
C LYS A 187 -8.10 6.80 21.09
N VAL A 188 -9.15 7.22 20.39
CA VAL A 188 -9.07 7.94 19.11
C VAL A 188 -9.20 9.45 19.34
N VAL A 189 -8.69 10.24 18.40
CA VAL A 189 -8.79 11.70 18.39
C VAL A 189 -10.09 12.12 17.72
N VAL A 190 -10.85 12.98 18.40
CA VAL A 190 -12.03 13.63 17.83
C VAL A 190 -11.55 14.73 16.88
N PRO A 191 -12.00 14.76 15.60
CA PRO A 191 -11.59 15.80 14.65
C PRO A 191 -11.77 17.22 15.24
N PRO A 192 -10.84 18.15 15.02
CA PRO A 192 -10.89 19.45 15.67
C PRO A 192 -12.10 20.27 15.16
N PRO A 193 -12.64 21.18 16.00
CA PRO A 193 -13.66 22.14 15.58
C PRO A 193 -13.21 22.96 14.37
N LYS A 194 -14.12 23.29 13.46
CA LYS A 194 -13.87 24.16 12.30
C LYS A 194 -14.38 25.58 12.49
N THR A 195 -15.13 25.84 13.56
CA THR A 195 -15.68 27.16 13.89
C THR A 195 -15.50 27.48 15.37
N GLN A 196 -15.53 28.78 15.70
CA GLN A 196 -15.44 29.23 17.09
C GLN A 196 -16.59 28.69 17.95
N LYS A 197 -17.81 28.65 17.39
CA LYS A 197 -18.98 28.05 18.05
C LYS A 197 -18.75 26.58 18.37
N GLU A 198 -18.23 25.79 17.42
CA GLU A 198 -17.93 24.37 17.69
C GLU A 198 -16.84 24.18 18.74
N ALA A 199 -15.86 25.10 18.82
CA ALA A 199 -14.81 25.07 19.83
C ALA A 199 -15.35 25.36 21.23
N GLU A 200 -16.23 26.35 21.36
CA GLU A 200 -16.91 26.67 22.62
C GLU A 200 -17.80 25.50 23.07
N GLU A 201 -18.55 24.88 22.17
CA GLU A 201 -19.39 23.73 22.49
C GLU A 201 -18.59 22.47 22.83
N ARG A 202 -17.37 22.32 22.31
CA ARG A 202 -16.58 21.06 22.40
C ARG A 202 -16.36 20.62 23.83
N LEU A 203 -15.99 21.54 24.71
CA LEU A 203 -15.62 21.24 26.10
C LEU A 203 -16.82 20.74 26.92
N PHE A 204 -18.04 20.90 26.42
CA PHE A 204 -19.28 20.45 27.06
C PHE A 204 -19.82 19.13 26.48
N LYS A 205 -19.14 18.54 25.48
CA LYS A 205 -19.59 17.29 24.80
C LYS A 205 -19.13 16.00 25.47
N GLY A 206 -18.52 16.07 26.66
CA GLY A 206 -18.17 14.89 27.47
C GLY A 206 -17.00 14.06 26.96
N TYR A 207 -16.18 14.60 26.04
CA TYR A 207 -14.94 13.96 25.61
C TYR A 207 -13.81 14.15 26.64
N ASP A 208 -12.79 13.29 26.56
CA ASP A 208 -11.54 13.48 27.30
C ASP A 208 -10.70 14.56 26.61
N CYS A 209 -10.92 15.82 27.00
CA CYS A 209 -10.27 16.99 26.39
C CYS A 209 -9.17 17.56 27.28
N LYS A 210 -8.00 17.80 26.70
CA LYS A 210 -6.98 18.71 27.27
C LYS A 210 -7.21 20.15 26.83
N ASP A 211 -7.75 20.34 25.63
CA ASP A 211 -8.16 21.62 25.07
C ASP A 211 -9.24 21.39 24.00
N PHE A 212 -9.89 22.44 23.47
CA PHE A 212 -10.98 22.34 22.49
C PHE A 212 -10.56 21.61 21.19
N TYR A 213 -9.28 21.67 20.82
CA TYR A 213 -8.76 20.99 19.63
C TYR A 213 -8.15 19.62 19.93
N LEU A 214 -7.94 19.29 21.21
CA LEU A 214 -7.26 18.07 21.66
C LEU A 214 -8.18 17.28 22.58
N CYS A 215 -9.10 16.55 21.95
CA CYS A 215 -10.08 15.71 22.61
C CYS A 215 -9.99 14.28 22.11
N PHE A 216 -10.18 13.33 23.02
CA PHE A 216 -10.15 11.91 22.76
C PHE A 216 -11.48 11.25 23.14
N LYS A 217 -11.79 10.12 22.50
CA LYS A 217 -12.89 9.23 22.87
C LYS A 217 -12.49 7.76 22.71
N GLU A 218 -13.24 6.88 23.35
CA GLU A 218 -13.21 5.44 23.08
C GLU A 218 -14.18 5.11 21.92
N ILE A 219 -13.98 3.95 21.29
CA ILE A 219 -14.82 3.42 20.20
C ILE A 219 -15.37 2.05 20.57
#